data_AF-A0A161LFE6-F1
#
_entry.id   AF-A0A161LFE6-F1
#
_cell.length_a   1.000
_cell.length_b   1.000
_cell.length_c   1.000
_cell.angle_alpha   90.00
_cell.angle_beta   90.00
_cell.angle_gamma   90.00
#
_symmetry.space_group_name_H-M   'P 1'
#
loop_
_entity.id
_entity.type
_entity.pdbx_description
1 polymer ?
#
loop_
_entity_poly.entity_id
_entity_poly.type
_entity_poly.pdbx_seq_one_letter_code
_entity_poly.pdbx_strand_id
1 'polypeptide(L)'
;MRKFIFCTTFLLSFLFSQAQKTYHGLPVITAKDSMADYRLGDDWYEGQWKISPQITADTLTIQCFLPVEDFTFYTDKDSIQFFLHPGQSHKFFVLLNDTSYAITVIQAIKPHFTTLTFDSVASLPAHLIYENNNQNPYLIQLRDKYRIDRLVKGAESNSERALKVMHWIHGLWKHDGYNAAEKKDALYILEKAEKGDNFRCVEFGIVTAACMNSIGLKARVLSLKVKDVETRLSGAGHVVAEVYLNDLKKWVLLDSQWDAMPVLHGIPLNAVEFQKAIKEHYSQLEISSLSGASKRMYTNWIYPYLYYFNCPFDNREGTDTEKLTIDGKKALMLVPQGAKNPTVFQGKYKLDYCIYTHSLNDFYAPPVSH
;
A
#
# COMPACT_ATOMS: atom_id res chain seq x y z
N MET A 1 48.89 26.53 33.94
CA MET A 1 49.60 25.69 32.93
C MET A 1 48.69 24.52 32.60
N ARG A 2 48.28 24.16 31.39
CA ARG A 2 48.47 24.62 30.01
C ARG A 2 47.13 24.34 29.31
N LYS A 3 46.59 25.31 28.55
CA LYS A 3 45.44 25.10 27.65
C LYS A 3 45.96 24.40 26.38
N PHE A 4 45.43 23.23 26.04
CA PHE A 4 45.69 22.59 24.75
C PHE A 4 44.70 23.14 23.72
N ILE A 5 45.22 23.83 22.72
CA ILE A 5 44.49 24.28 21.53
C ILE A 5 44.53 23.12 20.54
N PHE A 6 43.37 22.54 20.24
CA PHE A 6 43.23 21.60 19.12
C PHE A 6 43.14 22.43 17.82
N CYS A 7 44.22 22.45 17.05
CA CYS A 7 44.21 22.95 15.67
C CYS A 7 43.60 21.86 14.78
N THR A 8 42.33 22.01 14.41
CA THR A 8 41.69 21.19 13.39
C THR A 8 42.19 21.66 12.01
N THR A 9 43.15 20.93 11.43
CA THR A 9 43.56 21.10 10.04
C THR A 9 42.39 20.72 9.11
N PHE A 10 41.81 21.73 8.47
CA PHE A 10 40.86 21.55 7.38
C PHE A 10 41.64 21.04 6.16
N LEU A 11 41.59 19.72 5.91
CA LEU A 11 42.11 19.14 4.68
C LEU A 11 41.14 19.52 3.55
N LEU A 12 41.49 20.52 2.74
CA LEU A 12 40.79 20.83 1.50
C LEU A 12 41.02 19.65 0.53
N SER A 13 40.06 18.73 0.45
CA SER A 13 40.03 17.74 -0.62
C SER A 13 39.70 18.44 -1.93
N PHE A 14 40.72 18.66 -2.77
CA PHE A 14 40.54 19.03 -4.17
C PHE A 14 39.79 17.90 -4.87
N LEU A 15 38.48 18.06 -5.06
CA LEU A 15 37.70 17.23 -5.97
C LEU A 15 38.18 17.53 -7.39
N PHE A 16 39.00 16.64 -7.94
CA PHE A 16 39.21 16.56 -9.38
C PHE A 16 37.87 16.22 -10.02
N SER A 17 37.19 17.21 -10.59
CA SER A 17 36.10 16.99 -11.53
C SER A 17 36.69 16.32 -12.77
N GLN A 18 36.66 14.99 -12.83
CA GLN A 18 36.84 14.30 -14.10
C GLN A 18 35.68 14.72 -14.99
N ALA A 19 35.99 15.33 -16.13
CA ALA A 19 34.98 15.72 -17.11
C ALA A 19 34.17 14.48 -17.49
N GLN A 20 32.84 14.53 -17.29
CA GLN A 20 31.96 13.45 -17.68
C GLN A 20 32.11 13.18 -19.18
N LYS A 21 32.42 11.93 -19.53
CA LYS A 21 32.57 11.53 -20.94
C LYS A 21 31.26 11.78 -21.68
N THR A 22 31.36 12.18 -22.95
CA THR A 22 30.20 12.43 -23.81
C THR A 22 30.28 11.67 -25.12
N TYR A 23 29.14 11.27 -25.66
CA TYR A 23 28.98 10.67 -26.99
C TYR A 23 27.77 11.30 -27.66
N HIS A 24 27.95 11.80 -28.90
CA HIS A 24 26.95 12.63 -29.60
C HIS A 24 26.37 13.78 -28.75
N GLY A 25 27.22 14.40 -27.93
CA GLY A 25 26.85 15.53 -27.07
C GLY A 25 26.03 15.16 -25.83
N LEU A 26 25.80 13.87 -25.55
CA LEU A 26 25.12 13.39 -24.35
C LEU A 26 26.11 12.73 -23.38
N PRO A 27 25.86 12.78 -22.04
CA PRO A 27 26.66 12.06 -21.05
C PRO A 27 26.75 10.56 -21.33
N VAL A 28 27.88 9.96 -20.96
CA VAL A 28 28.13 8.51 -21.06
C VAL A 28 28.53 7.99 -19.69
N ILE A 29 27.89 6.89 -19.29
CA ILE A 29 28.33 6.03 -18.19
C ILE A 29 28.65 4.63 -18.73
N THR A 30 29.42 3.83 -17.99
CA THR A 30 29.85 2.49 -18.44
C THR A 30 29.16 1.37 -17.68
N ALA A 31 29.04 0.19 -18.29
CA ALA A 31 28.52 -1.03 -17.65
C ALA A 31 29.22 -2.28 -18.22
N LYS A 32 29.32 -3.36 -17.44
CA LYS A 32 29.50 -4.73 -17.97
C LYS A 32 28.21 -5.53 -17.87
N ASP A 33 27.43 -5.31 -16.81
CA ASP A 33 26.12 -5.95 -16.68
C ASP A 33 25.09 -5.22 -17.55
N SER A 34 24.16 -5.99 -18.12
CA SER A 34 22.99 -5.44 -18.79
C SER A 34 21.88 -5.05 -17.81
N MET A 35 21.96 -5.48 -16.55
CA MET A 35 21.04 -5.06 -15.50
C MET A 35 21.55 -3.79 -14.83
N ALA A 36 20.62 -2.88 -14.52
CA ALA A 36 20.90 -1.63 -13.84
C ALA A 36 19.87 -1.39 -12.74
N ASP A 37 20.33 -0.61 -11.77
CA ASP A 37 19.52 -0.17 -10.64
C ASP A 37 19.20 1.32 -10.80
N TYR A 38 18.18 1.77 -10.08
CA TYR A 38 17.99 3.20 -9.90
C TYR A 38 17.47 3.50 -8.51
N ARG A 39 17.67 4.74 -8.08
CA ARG A 39 17.22 5.26 -6.80
C ARG A 39 16.40 6.53 -6.99
N LEU A 40 15.29 6.64 -6.27
CA LEU A 40 14.44 7.83 -6.19
C LEU A 40 14.35 8.30 -4.75
N GLY A 41 15.08 9.36 -4.41
CA GLY A 41 15.31 9.73 -3.01
C GLY A 41 15.96 8.58 -2.25
N ASP A 42 15.24 7.99 -1.29
CA ASP A 42 15.70 6.86 -0.49
C ASP A 42 15.25 5.50 -1.03
N ASP A 43 14.39 5.47 -2.06
CA ASP A 43 13.81 4.24 -2.61
C ASP A 43 14.74 3.60 -3.65
N TRP A 44 15.18 2.37 -3.38
CA TRP A 44 16.01 1.57 -4.29
C TRP A 44 15.18 0.64 -5.17
N TYR A 45 15.56 0.56 -6.45
CA TYR A 45 14.96 -0.29 -7.46
C TYR A 45 16.05 -1.17 -8.09
N GLU A 46 16.38 -2.26 -7.39
CA GLU A 46 17.43 -3.20 -7.78
C GLU A 46 17.00 -4.11 -8.93
N GLY A 47 17.83 -4.23 -9.95
CA GLY A 47 17.61 -5.06 -11.13
C GLY A 47 16.35 -4.71 -11.92
N GLN A 48 15.81 -3.50 -11.76
CA GLN A 48 14.53 -3.11 -12.37
C GLN A 48 14.69 -2.51 -13.77
N TRP A 49 15.92 -2.38 -14.27
CA TRP A 49 16.17 -1.87 -15.61
C TRP A 49 17.11 -2.78 -16.40
N LYS A 50 16.77 -3.03 -17.67
CA LYS A 50 17.61 -3.81 -18.60
C LYS A 50 18.11 -2.91 -19.71
N ILE A 51 19.42 -2.68 -19.73
CA ILE A 51 20.13 -1.92 -20.76
C ILE A 51 20.05 -2.67 -22.10
N SER A 52 19.47 -2.02 -23.11
CA SER A 52 19.19 -2.63 -24.41
C SER A 52 19.77 -1.79 -25.56
N PRO A 53 21.03 -2.00 -25.99
CA PRO A 53 21.66 -1.24 -27.08
C PRO A 53 20.89 -1.25 -28.41
N GLN A 54 20.07 -2.26 -28.63
CA GLN A 54 19.23 -2.45 -29.81
C GLN A 54 17.96 -1.58 -29.83
N ILE A 55 17.59 -0.94 -28.71
CA ILE A 55 16.41 -0.08 -28.60
C ILE A 55 16.85 1.37 -28.73
N THR A 56 16.31 2.08 -29.73
CA THR A 56 16.75 3.43 -30.10
C THR A 56 16.28 4.56 -29.17
N ALA A 57 15.47 4.25 -28.16
CA ALA A 57 15.06 5.16 -27.08
C ALA A 57 14.45 4.37 -25.92
N ASP A 58 15.25 3.54 -25.25
CA ASP A 58 14.76 2.74 -24.13
C ASP A 58 14.38 3.68 -22.96
N THR A 59 13.08 3.78 -22.67
CA THR A 59 12.51 4.84 -21.84
C THR A 59 12.05 4.31 -20.50
N LEU A 60 12.71 4.75 -19.42
CA LEU A 60 12.29 4.54 -18.05
C LEU A 60 11.36 5.68 -17.63
N THR A 61 10.08 5.39 -17.48
CA THR A 61 9.08 6.37 -17.03
C THR A 61 9.00 6.41 -15.51
N ILE A 62 9.25 7.59 -14.94
CA ILE A 62 9.19 7.84 -13.50
C ILE A 62 7.99 8.71 -13.16
N GLN A 63 7.13 8.22 -12.26
CA GLN A 63 6.05 9.00 -11.67
C GLN A 63 6.58 9.93 -10.58
N CYS A 64 6.57 11.23 -10.85
CA CYS A 64 7.06 12.27 -9.95
C CYS A 64 5.92 12.83 -9.10
N PHE A 65 5.87 12.45 -7.83
CA PHE A 65 4.87 12.91 -6.87
C PHE A 65 5.16 14.31 -6.34
N LEU A 66 6.44 14.73 -6.38
CA LEU A 66 6.90 16.05 -5.96
C LEU A 66 7.28 16.92 -7.17
N PRO A 67 7.37 18.26 -6.98
CA PRO A 67 7.80 19.17 -8.06
C PRO A 67 9.23 18.90 -8.56
N VAL A 68 10.08 18.34 -7.70
CA VAL A 68 11.45 17.94 -7.99
C VAL A 68 11.73 16.65 -7.24
N GLU A 69 12.35 15.67 -7.89
CA GLU A 69 12.78 14.41 -7.26
C GLU A 69 14.24 14.12 -7.60
N ASP A 70 15.01 13.69 -6.60
CA ASP A 70 16.38 13.20 -6.81
C ASP A 70 16.33 11.78 -7.40
N PHE A 71 16.93 11.61 -8.58
CA PHE A 71 17.05 10.35 -9.26
C PHE A 71 18.51 10.03 -9.53
N THR A 72 18.91 8.80 -9.25
CA THR A 72 20.23 8.29 -9.64
C THR A 72 20.08 6.95 -10.34
N PHE A 73 20.72 6.81 -11.50
CA PHE A 73 20.82 5.54 -12.23
C PHE A 73 22.19 4.92 -11.96
N TYR A 74 22.22 3.63 -11.66
CA TYR A 74 23.43 2.90 -11.31
C TYR A 74 23.64 1.73 -12.26
N THR A 75 24.89 1.55 -12.68
CA THR A 75 25.38 0.33 -13.31
C THR A 75 26.35 -0.36 -12.35
N ASP A 76 26.87 -1.52 -12.76
CA ASP A 76 27.93 -2.21 -12.02
C ASP A 76 29.27 -1.44 -11.96
N LYS A 77 29.42 -0.35 -12.74
CA LYS A 77 30.67 0.42 -12.84
C LYS A 77 30.54 1.90 -12.50
N ASP A 78 29.38 2.49 -12.67
CA ASP A 78 29.23 3.94 -12.75
C ASP A 78 27.80 4.39 -12.38
N SER A 79 27.58 5.69 -12.28
CA SER A 79 26.27 6.26 -11.98
C SER A 79 26.07 7.63 -12.61
N ILE A 80 24.80 8.03 -12.79
CA ILE A 80 24.43 9.37 -13.22
C ILE A 80 23.21 9.86 -12.46
N GLN A 81 23.23 11.13 -12.04
CA GLN A 81 22.20 11.74 -11.22
C GLN A 81 21.46 12.86 -11.98
N PHE A 82 20.15 12.94 -11.78
CA PHE A 82 19.29 13.98 -12.31
C PHE A 82 18.32 14.49 -11.24
N PHE A 83 18.02 15.79 -11.28
CA PHE A 83 16.84 16.34 -10.62
C PHE A 83 15.67 16.28 -11.60
N LEU A 84 14.73 15.37 -11.34
CA LEU A 84 13.59 15.14 -12.21
C LEU A 84 12.50 16.17 -11.96
N HIS A 85 12.05 16.83 -13.02
CA HIS A 85 10.86 17.68 -13.01
C HIS A 85 9.77 17.05 -13.89
N PRO A 86 8.50 16.95 -13.42
CA PRO A 86 7.42 16.39 -14.23
C PRO A 86 7.30 17.07 -15.61
N GLY A 87 7.26 16.26 -16.67
CA GLY A 87 7.20 16.73 -18.07
C GLY A 87 8.57 16.84 -18.75
N GLN A 88 9.67 16.65 -18.03
CA GLN A 88 11.03 16.64 -18.60
C GLN A 88 11.51 15.22 -18.91
N SER A 89 12.47 15.14 -19.83
CA SER A 89 13.22 13.92 -20.12
C SER A 89 14.72 14.18 -20.04
N HIS A 90 15.46 13.22 -19.48
CA HIS A 90 16.91 13.21 -19.48
C HIS A 90 17.41 12.08 -20.37
N LYS A 91 18.45 12.33 -21.16
CA LYS A 91 19.03 11.35 -22.07
C LYS A 91 20.51 11.20 -21.77
N PHE A 92 20.96 9.95 -21.78
CA PHE A 92 22.37 9.61 -21.66
C PHE A 92 22.63 8.28 -22.37
N PHE A 93 23.89 7.96 -22.57
CA PHE A 93 24.29 6.67 -23.09
C PHE A 93 24.88 5.79 -21.99
N VAL A 94 24.56 4.50 -22.05
CA VAL A 94 25.29 3.46 -21.33
C VAL A 94 26.18 2.74 -22.34
N LEU A 95 27.51 2.82 -22.14
CA LEU A 95 28.48 2.03 -22.89
C LEU A 95 28.60 0.64 -22.25
N LEU A 96 27.92 -0.33 -22.86
CA LEU A 96 27.90 -1.71 -22.40
C LEU A 96 29.07 -2.50 -22.98
N ASN A 97 29.81 -3.19 -22.11
CA ASN A 97 30.98 -4.02 -22.43
C ASN A 97 32.06 -3.30 -23.25
N ASP A 98 32.15 -1.98 -23.12
CA ASP A 98 33.10 -1.13 -23.85
C ASP A 98 32.94 -1.17 -25.38
N THR A 99 31.85 -1.76 -25.90
CA THR A 99 31.61 -1.95 -27.34
C THR A 99 30.31 -1.34 -27.85
N SER A 100 29.26 -1.31 -27.02
CA SER A 100 27.89 -1.03 -27.49
C SER A 100 27.26 0.12 -26.72
N TYR A 101 26.87 1.18 -27.42
CA TYR A 101 26.15 2.30 -26.81
C TYR A 101 24.64 2.04 -26.80
N ALA A 102 24.04 2.04 -25.61
CA ALA A 102 22.60 2.04 -25.42
C ALA A 102 22.13 3.45 -25.05
N ILE A 103 21.18 4.00 -25.79
CA ILE A 103 20.55 5.27 -25.43
C ILE A 103 19.45 5.01 -24.40
N THR A 104 19.55 5.66 -23.25
CA THR A 104 18.59 5.54 -22.16
C THR A 104 17.91 6.89 -21.94
N VAL A 105 16.60 6.86 -21.82
CA VAL A 105 15.76 8.04 -21.58
C VAL A 105 15.08 7.90 -20.24
N ILE A 106 15.28 8.85 -19.34
CA ILE A 106 14.48 8.96 -18.11
C ILE A 106 13.38 9.95 -18.39
N GLN A 107 12.13 9.51 -18.39
CA GLN A 107 10.97 10.35 -18.61
C GLN A 107 10.24 10.61 -17.29
N ALA A 108 10.31 11.84 -16.80
CA ALA A 108 9.61 12.26 -15.59
C ALA A 108 8.17 12.65 -15.96
N ILE A 109 7.17 12.01 -15.37
CA ILE A 109 5.75 12.31 -15.60
C ILE A 109 5.06 12.70 -14.31
N LYS A 110 4.04 13.54 -14.41
CA LYS A 110 3.12 13.77 -13.30
C LYS A 110 2.17 12.57 -13.19
N PRO A 111 2.01 11.98 -11.99
CA PRO A 111 1.00 10.94 -11.78
C PRO A 111 -0.39 11.46 -12.16
N HIS A 112 -1.15 10.64 -12.88
CA HIS A 112 -2.54 10.95 -13.20
C HIS A 112 -3.46 10.39 -12.11
N PHE A 113 -3.84 11.24 -11.16
CA PHE A 113 -4.79 10.89 -10.11
C PHE A 113 -6.21 11.31 -10.48
N THR A 114 -7.14 10.36 -10.42
CA THR A 114 -8.56 10.61 -10.58
C THR A 114 -9.11 11.28 -9.31
N THR A 115 -9.84 12.38 -9.47
CA THR A 115 -10.64 12.95 -8.37
C THR A 115 -11.90 12.11 -8.21
N LEU A 116 -12.11 11.55 -7.03
CA LEU A 116 -13.33 10.85 -6.67
C LEU A 116 -14.20 11.77 -5.81
N THR A 117 -15.49 11.78 -6.07
CA THR A 117 -16.48 12.49 -5.27
C THR A 117 -17.44 11.47 -4.68
N PHE A 118 -17.83 11.68 -3.43
CA PHE A 118 -18.82 10.87 -2.72
C PHE A 118 -19.84 11.80 -2.07
N ASP A 119 -21.04 11.29 -1.86
CA ASP A 119 -22.09 11.99 -1.11
C ASP A 119 -21.89 11.81 0.41
N SER A 120 -22.64 12.57 1.20
CA SER A 120 -22.83 12.39 2.63
C SER A 120 -24.29 12.17 3.01
N VAL A 121 -25.25 12.23 2.08
CA VAL A 121 -26.65 11.91 2.39
C VAL A 121 -26.77 10.42 2.68
N ALA A 122 -27.09 10.07 3.93
CA ALA A 122 -27.35 8.69 4.30
C ALA A 122 -28.67 8.24 3.67
N SER A 123 -28.67 7.07 3.04
CA SER A 123 -29.81 6.55 2.28
C SER A 123 -30.15 5.11 2.63
N LEU A 124 -29.24 4.44 3.35
CA LEU A 124 -29.45 3.08 3.83
C LEU A 124 -29.63 3.13 5.36
N PRO A 125 -30.65 2.46 5.91
CA PRO A 125 -30.73 2.29 7.36
C PRO A 125 -29.45 1.57 7.85
N ALA A 126 -28.89 2.04 8.97
CA ALA A 126 -27.61 1.58 9.50
C ALA A 126 -27.66 0.08 9.88
N HIS A 127 -27.16 -0.78 8.98
CA HIS A 127 -27.25 -2.23 9.11
C HIS A 127 -25.89 -2.94 9.00
N LEU A 128 -24.77 -2.21 9.15
CA LEU A 128 -23.49 -2.86 9.39
C LEU A 128 -23.43 -3.29 10.84
N ILE A 129 -23.41 -4.61 11.07
CA ILE A 129 -23.26 -5.19 12.40
C ILE A 129 -21.82 -5.61 12.62
N TYR A 130 -21.37 -5.42 13.86
CA TYR A 130 -20.01 -5.66 14.29
C TYR A 130 -20.00 -6.55 15.53
N GLU A 131 -18.82 -7.05 15.87
CA GLU A 131 -18.61 -7.70 17.14
C GLU A 131 -18.93 -6.76 18.31
N ASN A 132 -19.74 -7.25 19.26
CA ASN A 132 -20.15 -6.50 20.45
C ASN A 132 -19.28 -6.85 21.68
N ASN A 133 -18.19 -7.62 21.48
CA ASN A 133 -17.29 -8.12 22.53
C ASN A 133 -17.99 -9.02 23.56
N ASN A 134 -19.02 -9.75 23.12
CA ASN A 134 -19.86 -10.59 23.99
C ASN A 134 -19.19 -11.93 24.29
N GLN A 135 -18.12 -11.97 25.09
CA GLN A 135 -17.38 -13.21 25.44
C GLN A 135 -17.27 -14.22 24.28
N ASN A 136 -17.05 -13.74 23.05
CA ASN A 136 -17.12 -14.56 21.85
C ASN A 136 -16.04 -15.66 21.95
N PRO A 137 -16.42 -16.96 22.09
CA PRO A 137 -15.44 -18.02 22.36
C PRO A 137 -14.39 -18.15 21.26
N TYR A 138 -14.77 -17.88 20.01
CA TYR A 138 -13.86 -17.88 18.86
C TYR A 138 -12.76 -16.83 19.02
N LEU A 139 -13.15 -15.59 19.37
CA LEU A 139 -12.21 -14.49 19.53
C LEU A 139 -11.35 -14.63 20.79
N ILE A 140 -11.91 -15.18 21.87
CA ILE A 140 -11.14 -15.54 23.07
C ILE A 140 -10.08 -16.57 22.71
N GLN A 141 -10.45 -17.65 22.01
CA GLN A 141 -9.52 -18.67 21.55
C GLN A 141 -8.42 -18.08 20.66
N LEU A 142 -8.78 -17.23 19.68
CA LEU A 142 -7.83 -16.56 18.80
C LEU A 142 -6.83 -15.71 19.59
N ARG A 143 -7.34 -14.86 20.48
CA ARG A 143 -6.53 -13.97 21.33
C ARG A 143 -5.58 -14.75 22.23
N ASP A 144 -6.08 -15.79 22.88
CA ASP A 144 -5.32 -16.56 23.87
C ASP A 144 -4.25 -17.43 23.19
N LYS A 145 -4.61 -18.11 22.09
CA LYS A 145 -3.70 -18.99 21.35
C LYS A 145 -2.49 -18.22 20.80
N TYR A 146 -2.73 -17.09 20.14
CA TYR A 146 -1.67 -16.28 19.53
C TYR A 146 -1.16 -15.14 20.42
N ARG A 147 -1.64 -15.08 21.66
CA ARG A 147 -1.21 -14.11 22.70
C ARG A 147 -1.27 -12.65 22.23
N ILE A 148 -2.34 -12.29 21.53
CA ILE A 148 -2.48 -10.98 20.86
C ILE A 148 -2.42 -9.82 21.89
N ASP A 149 -2.92 -10.03 23.11
CA ASP A 149 -2.80 -9.05 24.20
C ASP A 149 -1.35 -8.67 24.54
N ARG A 150 -0.39 -9.60 24.34
CA ARG A 150 1.03 -9.32 24.59
C ARG A 150 1.62 -8.42 23.52
N LEU A 151 1.16 -8.52 22.28
CA LEU A 151 1.63 -7.69 21.17
C LEU A 151 1.30 -6.22 21.44
N VAL A 152 0.14 -5.96 22.03
CA VAL A 152 -0.36 -4.60 22.29
C VAL A 152 0.01 -4.06 23.66
N LYS A 153 0.76 -4.81 24.47
CA LYS A 153 1.16 -4.39 25.81
C LYS A 153 1.98 -3.10 25.74
N GLY A 154 1.63 -2.14 26.60
CA GLY A 154 2.30 -0.85 26.68
C GLY A 154 1.99 0.11 25.54
N ALA A 155 1.06 -0.22 24.63
CA ALA A 155 0.58 0.73 23.64
C ALA A 155 -0.30 1.80 24.29
N GLU A 156 -0.08 3.06 23.94
CA GLU A 156 -0.74 4.23 24.55
C GLU A 156 -1.98 4.69 23.78
N SER A 157 -2.18 4.22 22.54
CA SER A 157 -3.29 4.61 21.68
C SER A 157 -3.87 3.41 20.91
N ASN A 158 -5.10 3.53 20.39
CA ASN A 158 -5.65 2.49 19.50
C ASN A 158 -4.87 2.37 18.20
N SER A 159 -4.31 3.48 17.68
CA SER A 159 -3.42 3.45 16.51
C SER A 159 -2.17 2.61 16.74
N GLU A 160 -1.52 2.75 17.90
CA GLU A 160 -0.32 1.96 18.22
C GLU A 160 -0.65 0.48 18.42
N ARG A 161 -1.78 0.17 19.07
CA ARG A 161 -2.28 -1.22 19.18
C ARG A 161 -2.48 -1.83 17.80
N ALA A 162 -3.12 -1.09 16.88
CA ALA A 162 -3.37 -1.53 15.53
C ALA A 162 -2.07 -1.75 14.74
N LEU A 163 -1.11 -0.82 14.84
CA LEU A 163 0.19 -0.89 14.18
C LEU A 163 0.99 -2.13 14.63
N LYS A 164 1.04 -2.41 15.94
CA LYS A 164 1.77 -3.58 16.47
C LYS A 164 1.18 -4.91 16.00
N VAL A 165 -0.15 -5.01 15.94
CA VAL A 165 -0.83 -6.23 15.44
C VAL A 165 -0.65 -6.37 13.93
N MET A 166 -0.80 -5.30 13.16
CA MET A 166 -0.56 -5.29 11.71
C MET A 166 0.87 -5.78 11.38
N HIS A 167 1.87 -5.24 12.08
CA HIS A 167 3.27 -5.62 11.92
C HIS A 167 3.53 -7.08 12.27
N TRP A 168 2.97 -7.57 13.37
CA TRP A 168 3.10 -8.99 13.73
C TRP A 168 2.57 -9.89 12.62
N ILE A 169 1.39 -9.57 12.05
CA ILE A 169 0.78 -10.35 10.97
C ILE A 169 1.65 -10.30 9.70
N HIS A 170 2.19 -9.12 9.36
CA HIS A 170 3.10 -8.96 8.22
C HIS A 170 4.28 -9.95 8.25
N GLY A 171 4.80 -10.23 9.44
CA GLY A 171 5.93 -11.15 9.63
C GLY A 171 5.59 -12.64 9.60
N LEU A 172 4.30 -13.02 9.53
CA LEU A 172 3.88 -14.42 9.63
C LEU A 172 4.08 -15.22 8.34
N TRP A 173 3.94 -14.59 7.17
CA TRP A 173 4.13 -15.26 5.88
C TRP A 173 4.47 -14.26 4.77
N LYS A 174 4.99 -14.76 3.64
CA LYS A 174 5.21 -13.97 2.43
C LYS A 174 3.96 -13.96 1.55
N HIS A 175 3.72 -12.86 0.85
CA HIS A 175 2.60 -12.81 -0.09
C HIS A 175 2.75 -13.82 -1.23
N ASP A 176 1.74 -14.65 -1.45
CA ASP A 176 1.60 -15.52 -2.61
C ASP A 176 0.22 -15.31 -3.23
N GLY A 177 0.16 -14.65 -4.40
CA GLY A 177 -1.05 -14.32 -5.13
C GLY A 177 -1.90 -15.51 -5.60
N TYR A 178 -1.35 -16.72 -5.59
CA TYR A 178 -2.00 -17.93 -6.09
C TYR A 178 -2.48 -18.85 -4.97
N ASN A 179 -1.93 -18.74 -3.77
CA ASN A 179 -2.26 -19.67 -2.69
C ASN A 179 -3.44 -19.17 -1.83
N ALA A 180 -4.62 -19.71 -2.11
CA ALA A 180 -5.82 -19.46 -1.34
C ALA A 180 -5.93 -20.43 -0.16
N ALA A 181 -6.24 -19.92 1.04
CA ALA A 181 -6.57 -20.79 2.16
C ALA A 181 -7.87 -21.57 1.86
N GLU A 182 -7.93 -22.84 2.27
CA GLU A 182 -9.13 -23.68 2.10
C GLU A 182 -10.32 -23.12 2.88
N LYS A 183 -10.05 -22.48 4.04
CA LYS A 183 -11.06 -21.86 4.89
C LYS A 183 -10.75 -20.38 5.07
N LYS A 184 -11.79 -19.56 4.94
CA LYS A 184 -11.76 -18.12 5.24
C LYS A 184 -11.93 -17.89 6.74
N ASP A 185 -10.98 -18.40 7.52
CA ASP A 185 -11.03 -18.44 8.98
C ASP A 185 -9.64 -18.10 9.55
N ALA A 186 -9.57 -17.14 10.49
CA ALA A 186 -8.28 -16.64 10.98
C ALA A 186 -7.50 -17.70 11.77
N LEU A 187 -8.17 -18.51 12.60
CA LEU A 187 -7.52 -19.60 13.33
C LEU A 187 -6.87 -20.61 12.37
N TYR A 188 -7.62 -21.04 11.35
CA TYR A 188 -7.13 -21.94 10.32
C TYR A 188 -5.96 -21.35 9.52
N ILE A 189 -6.08 -20.10 9.06
CA ILE A 189 -5.03 -19.42 8.27
C ILE A 189 -3.74 -19.34 9.09
N LEU A 190 -3.83 -18.91 10.35
CA LEU A 190 -2.67 -18.79 11.24
C LEU A 190 -2.03 -20.16 11.51
N GLU A 191 -2.81 -21.21 11.73
CA GLU A 191 -2.29 -22.58 11.92
C GLU A 191 -1.53 -23.11 10.70
N LYS A 192 -1.93 -22.67 9.51
CA LYS A 192 -1.27 -23.04 8.25
C LYS A 192 -0.03 -22.21 8.00
N ALA A 193 -0.07 -20.91 8.30
CA ALA A 193 1.10 -20.04 8.26
C ALA A 193 2.21 -20.53 9.21
N GLU A 194 1.87 -20.99 10.41
CA GLU A 194 2.82 -21.62 11.36
C GLU A 194 3.51 -22.88 10.79
N LYS A 195 2.91 -23.51 9.78
CA LYS A 195 3.46 -24.68 9.07
C LYS A 195 4.24 -24.31 7.80
N GLY A 196 4.37 -23.02 7.51
CA GLY A 196 5.14 -22.48 6.38
C GLY A 196 4.32 -22.11 5.15
N ASP A 197 2.98 -22.16 5.23
CA ASP A 197 2.13 -21.74 4.11
C ASP A 197 2.20 -20.22 3.91
N ASN A 198 2.19 -19.81 2.64
CA ASN A 198 2.15 -18.40 2.21
C ASN A 198 0.79 -18.08 1.61
N PHE A 199 0.27 -16.87 1.76
CA PHE A 199 -1.10 -16.54 1.35
C PHE A 199 -1.23 -15.20 0.63
N ARG A 200 -2.42 -14.96 0.07
CA ARG A 200 -2.76 -13.75 -0.66
C ARG A 200 -3.18 -12.62 0.28
N CYS A 201 -3.49 -11.47 -0.31
CA CYS A 201 -4.07 -10.31 0.37
C CYS A 201 -5.35 -10.62 1.13
N VAL A 202 -6.16 -11.58 0.65
CA VAL A 202 -7.44 -11.95 1.28
C VAL A 202 -7.22 -12.47 2.69
N GLU A 203 -6.25 -13.36 2.85
CA GLU A 203 -5.92 -13.98 4.13
C GLU A 203 -5.28 -12.96 5.10
N PHE A 204 -4.45 -12.03 4.60
CA PHE A 204 -3.98 -10.88 5.40
C PHE A 204 -5.13 -10.06 5.95
N GLY A 205 -6.10 -9.67 5.11
CA GLY A 205 -7.27 -8.90 5.53
C GLY A 205 -8.14 -9.63 6.57
N ILE A 206 -8.39 -10.93 6.37
CA ILE A 206 -9.18 -11.76 7.29
C ILE A 206 -8.52 -11.83 8.67
N VAL A 207 -7.24 -12.21 8.72
CA VAL A 207 -6.50 -12.32 9.99
C VAL A 207 -6.42 -10.97 10.69
N THR A 208 -6.17 -9.89 9.94
CA THR A 208 -6.09 -8.54 10.52
C THR A 208 -7.40 -8.13 11.17
N ALA A 209 -8.54 -8.28 10.47
CA ALA A 209 -9.84 -7.95 11.05
C ALA A 209 -10.14 -8.77 12.30
N ALA A 210 -9.96 -10.09 12.25
CA ALA A 210 -10.24 -10.99 13.37
C ALA A 210 -9.34 -10.69 14.60
N CYS A 211 -8.04 -10.44 14.38
CA CYS A 211 -7.12 -10.09 15.46
C CYS A 211 -7.48 -8.75 16.11
N MET A 212 -7.87 -7.72 15.35
CA MET A 212 -8.35 -6.45 15.91
C MET A 212 -9.64 -6.64 16.71
N ASN A 213 -10.61 -7.38 16.16
CA ASN A 213 -11.86 -7.72 16.84
C ASN A 213 -11.58 -8.46 18.16
N SER A 214 -10.59 -9.35 18.21
CA SER A 214 -10.24 -10.11 19.42
C SER A 214 -9.75 -9.24 20.60
N ILE A 215 -9.13 -8.10 20.31
CA ILE A 215 -8.66 -7.13 21.31
C ILE A 215 -9.62 -5.97 21.53
N GLY A 216 -10.86 -6.09 21.01
CA GLY A 216 -11.94 -5.14 21.19
C GLY A 216 -11.84 -3.87 20.35
N LEU A 217 -11.05 -3.89 19.26
CA LEU A 217 -11.08 -2.85 18.25
C LEU A 217 -11.95 -3.34 17.10
N LYS A 218 -13.14 -2.75 16.93
CA LYS A 218 -14.10 -3.18 15.90
C LYS A 218 -13.45 -3.03 14.54
N ALA A 219 -13.40 -4.11 13.77
CA ALA A 219 -12.73 -4.17 12.48
C ALA A 219 -13.53 -4.95 11.45
N ARG A 220 -13.20 -4.72 10.19
CA ARG A 220 -13.84 -5.33 9.03
C ARG A 220 -12.84 -5.58 7.91
N VAL A 221 -13.12 -6.58 7.09
CA VAL A 221 -12.43 -6.76 5.81
C VAL A 221 -12.91 -5.69 4.83
N LEU A 222 -11.97 -5.05 4.15
CA LEU A 222 -12.23 -4.10 3.07
C LEU A 222 -11.70 -4.67 1.76
N SER A 223 -12.57 -4.78 0.76
CA SER A 223 -12.19 -5.14 -0.60
C SER A 223 -12.07 -3.89 -1.47
N LEU A 224 -10.88 -3.63 -1.96
CA LEU A 224 -10.53 -2.56 -2.89
C LEU A 224 -10.58 -3.06 -4.33
N LYS A 225 -10.98 -2.21 -5.28
CA LYS A 225 -11.10 -2.57 -6.69
C LYS A 225 -10.70 -1.42 -7.59
N VAL A 226 -10.08 -1.77 -8.71
CA VAL A 226 -9.66 -0.82 -9.74
C VAL A 226 -10.84 -0.26 -10.54
N LYS A 227 -10.64 0.87 -11.21
CA LYS A 227 -11.67 1.49 -12.07
C LYS A 227 -12.12 0.56 -13.21
N ASP A 228 -11.19 -0.16 -13.81
CA ASP A 228 -11.39 -1.10 -14.93
C ASP A 228 -11.75 -2.53 -14.47
N VAL A 229 -12.36 -2.68 -13.28
CA VAL A 229 -12.60 -3.98 -12.64
C VAL A 229 -13.40 -4.97 -13.49
N GLU A 230 -14.30 -4.49 -14.35
CA GLU A 230 -15.12 -5.36 -15.21
C GLU A 230 -14.31 -5.96 -16.37
N THR A 231 -13.26 -5.29 -16.84
CA THR A 231 -12.52 -5.67 -18.05
C THR A 231 -11.10 -6.15 -17.77
N ARG A 232 -10.52 -5.82 -16.62
CA ARG A 232 -9.16 -6.24 -16.24
C ARG A 232 -9.12 -7.75 -16.04
N LEU A 233 -8.19 -8.44 -16.70
CA LEU A 233 -8.14 -9.91 -16.68
C LEU A 233 -7.60 -10.49 -15.37
N SER A 234 -6.71 -9.76 -14.68
CA SER A 234 -6.08 -10.19 -13.43
C SER A 234 -5.69 -9.00 -12.56
N GLY A 235 -5.60 -9.20 -11.24
CA GLY A 235 -5.18 -8.16 -10.30
C GLY A 235 -6.14 -6.97 -10.23
N ALA A 236 -7.45 -7.21 -10.36
CA ALA A 236 -8.47 -6.15 -10.33
C ALA A 236 -8.97 -5.81 -8.92
N GLY A 237 -8.47 -6.49 -7.89
CA GLY A 237 -8.78 -6.18 -6.51
C GLY A 237 -7.60 -6.43 -5.59
N HIS A 238 -7.67 -5.77 -4.43
CA HIS A 238 -6.79 -5.97 -3.28
C HIS A 238 -7.66 -6.03 -2.03
N VAL A 239 -7.25 -6.81 -1.03
CA VAL A 239 -8.01 -6.97 0.21
C VAL A 239 -7.14 -6.54 1.38
N VAL A 240 -7.72 -5.72 2.23
CA VAL A 240 -7.12 -5.09 3.41
C VAL A 240 -8.12 -5.19 4.57
N ALA A 241 -7.77 -4.63 5.72
CA ALA A 241 -8.72 -4.42 6.80
C ALA A 241 -8.94 -2.92 7.07
N GLU A 242 -10.09 -2.60 7.64
CA GLU A 242 -10.31 -1.33 8.32
C GLU A 242 -10.63 -1.58 9.79
N VAL A 243 -10.12 -0.71 10.65
CA VAL A 243 -10.38 -0.73 12.09
C VAL A 243 -10.99 0.59 12.53
N TYR A 244 -11.97 0.55 13.43
CA TYR A 244 -12.51 1.72 14.07
C TYR A 244 -11.70 2.04 15.33
N LEU A 245 -10.98 3.15 15.29
CA LEU A 245 -10.20 3.65 16.44
C LEU A 245 -11.14 4.46 17.34
N ASN A 246 -11.35 3.99 18.57
CA ASN A 246 -12.34 4.57 19.48
C ASN A 246 -11.93 5.94 20.02
N ASP A 247 -10.63 6.14 20.23
CA ASP A 247 -10.02 7.40 20.64
C ASP A 247 -10.17 8.49 19.57
N LEU A 248 -10.05 8.13 18.29
CA LEU A 248 -10.23 9.05 17.16
C LEU A 248 -11.68 9.10 16.62
N LYS A 249 -12.53 8.17 17.04
CA LYS A 249 -13.90 7.96 16.53
C LYS A 249 -13.94 7.83 15.00
N LYS A 250 -13.05 7.01 14.45
CA LYS A 250 -12.79 6.98 13.01
C LYS A 250 -12.37 5.60 12.50
N TRP A 251 -12.81 5.27 11.29
CA TRP A 251 -12.29 4.15 10.51
C TRP A 251 -10.90 4.46 9.95
N VAL A 252 -10.02 3.46 9.96
CA VAL A 252 -8.61 3.57 9.51
C VAL A 252 -8.23 2.34 8.71
N LEU A 253 -7.53 2.55 7.59
CA LEU A 253 -7.00 1.50 6.71
C LEU A 253 -5.78 0.82 7.34
N LEU A 254 -5.75 -0.51 7.29
CA LEU A 254 -4.62 -1.34 7.67
C LEU A 254 -4.29 -2.33 6.56
N ASP A 255 -3.05 -2.32 6.09
CA ASP A 255 -2.56 -3.26 5.08
C ASP A 255 -1.40 -4.08 5.62
N SER A 256 -1.72 -5.19 6.30
CA SER A 256 -0.73 -6.12 6.85
C SER A 256 0.13 -6.81 5.79
N GLN A 257 -0.29 -6.84 4.52
CA GLN A 257 0.59 -7.34 3.46
C GLN A 257 1.83 -6.45 3.30
N TRP A 258 1.63 -5.14 3.41
CA TRP A 258 2.68 -4.13 3.25
C TRP A 258 3.23 -3.60 4.58
N ASP A 259 2.65 -3.98 5.72
CA ASP A 259 2.86 -3.33 7.01
C ASP A 259 2.66 -1.80 6.90
N ALA A 260 1.52 -1.39 6.33
CA ALA A 260 1.27 -0.01 5.95
C ALA A 260 -0.04 0.52 6.54
N MET A 261 0.07 1.61 7.31
CA MET A 261 -1.04 2.42 7.78
C MET A 261 -0.84 3.87 7.31
N PRO A 262 -1.66 4.40 6.38
CA PRO A 262 -1.51 5.77 5.89
C PRO A 262 -1.88 6.78 6.98
N VAL A 263 -1.06 7.82 7.12
CA VAL A 263 -1.18 8.87 8.14
C VAL A 263 -1.00 10.24 7.48
N LEU A 264 -1.85 11.19 7.83
CA LEU A 264 -1.69 12.59 7.43
C LEU A 264 -1.74 13.47 8.68
N HIS A 265 -0.68 14.26 8.88
CA HIS A 265 -0.55 15.14 10.05
C HIS A 265 -0.74 14.41 11.40
N GLY A 266 -0.17 13.20 11.52
CA GLY A 266 -0.29 12.36 12.71
C GLY A 266 -1.64 11.64 12.87
N ILE A 267 -2.61 11.83 11.96
CA ILE A 267 -3.92 11.18 12.00
C ILE A 267 -3.98 10.06 10.95
N PRO A 268 -4.19 8.79 11.36
CA PRO A 268 -4.41 7.70 10.42
C PRO A 268 -5.68 7.88 9.57
N LEU A 269 -5.63 7.38 8.34
CA LEU A 269 -6.64 7.60 7.32
C LEU A 269 -7.42 6.33 6.98
N ASN A 270 -8.69 6.47 6.62
CA ASN A 270 -9.40 5.42 5.88
C ASN A 270 -8.99 5.42 4.40
N ALA A 271 -9.47 4.43 3.63
CA ALA A 271 -9.08 4.26 2.23
C ALA A 271 -9.48 5.43 1.32
N VAL A 272 -10.64 6.05 1.54
CA VAL A 272 -11.10 7.22 0.76
C VAL A 272 -10.28 8.47 1.07
N GLU A 273 -9.97 8.69 2.33
CA GLU A 273 -9.12 9.80 2.75
C GLU A 273 -7.69 9.64 2.26
N PHE A 274 -7.16 8.41 2.29
CA PHE A 274 -5.84 8.11 1.74
C PHE A 274 -5.78 8.38 0.23
N GLN A 275 -6.80 7.97 -0.52
CA GLN A 275 -6.93 8.27 -1.95
C GLN A 275 -6.84 9.78 -2.22
N LYS A 276 -7.56 10.58 -1.43
CA LYS A 276 -7.55 12.04 -1.52
C LYS A 276 -6.18 12.63 -1.12
N ALA A 277 -5.59 12.14 -0.03
CA ALA A 277 -4.32 12.60 0.49
C ALA A 277 -3.15 12.36 -0.47
N ILE A 278 -3.14 11.23 -1.21
CA ILE A 278 -2.15 10.96 -2.26
C ILE A 278 -2.12 12.07 -3.31
N LYS A 279 -3.28 12.62 -3.65
CA LYS A 279 -3.41 13.67 -4.66
C LYS A 279 -3.12 15.07 -4.11
N GLU A 280 -3.65 15.37 -2.94
CA GLU A 280 -3.72 16.76 -2.44
C GLU A 280 -2.62 17.09 -1.41
N HIS A 281 -2.06 16.07 -0.74
CA HIS A 281 -1.20 16.23 0.42
C HIS A 281 -0.03 15.23 0.45
N TYR A 282 0.45 14.76 -0.70
CA TYR A 282 1.48 13.72 -0.78
C TYR A 282 2.76 14.06 0.01
N SER A 283 3.16 15.33 0.03
CA SER A 283 4.33 15.79 0.78
C SER A 283 4.19 15.57 2.29
N GLN A 284 2.99 15.71 2.84
CA GLN A 284 2.70 15.57 4.27
C GLN A 284 2.13 14.20 4.64
N LEU A 285 1.80 13.39 3.63
CA LEU A 285 1.39 12.00 3.79
C LEU A 285 2.59 11.16 4.26
N GLU A 286 2.32 10.28 5.21
CA GLU A 286 3.24 9.30 5.78
C GLU A 286 2.62 7.91 5.69
N ILE A 287 3.48 6.88 5.64
CA ILE A 287 3.07 5.49 5.84
C ILE A 287 3.68 5.04 7.17
N SER A 288 2.85 4.92 8.20
CA SER A 288 3.26 4.35 9.48
C SER A 288 3.46 2.84 9.30
N SER A 289 4.68 2.39 9.59
CA SER A 289 5.16 1.04 9.35
C SER A 289 6.27 0.73 10.34
N LEU A 290 6.29 -0.48 10.90
CA LEU A 290 7.38 -0.93 11.78
C LEU A 290 8.46 -1.70 11.00
N SER A 291 8.18 -2.12 9.77
CA SER A 291 9.15 -2.70 8.83
C SER A 291 9.80 -1.67 7.89
N GLY A 292 9.33 -0.41 7.90
CA GLY A 292 9.87 0.67 7.07
C GLY A 292 9.33 0.68 5.63
N ALA A 293 8.05 0.38 5.44
CA ALA A 293 7.40 0.38 4.14
C ALA A 293 7.60 1.72 3.38
N SER A 294 8.09 1.63 2.14
CA SER A 294 8.29 2.80 1.28
C SER A 294 6.96 3.49 0.96
N LYS A 295 6.87 4.79 1.28
CA LYS A 295 5.72 5.63 0.92
C LYS A 295 5.46 5.65 -0.59
N ARG A 296 6.52 5.80 -1.40
CA ARG A 296 6.41 5.85 -2.85
C ARG A 296 5.94 4.52 -3.42
N MET A 297 6.63 3.44 -3.08
CA MET A 297 6.34 2.12 -3.64
C MET A 297 4.94 1.69 -3.26
N TYR A 298 4.56 1.87 -1.98
CA TYR A 298 3.22 1.54 -1.53
C TYR A 298 2.16 2.40 -2.23
N THR A 299 2.35 3.72 -2.31
CA THR A 299 1.40 4.62 -2.98
C THR A 299 1.20 4.25 -4.46
N ASN A 300 2.29 4.03 -5.20
CA ASN A 300 2.24 3.61 -6.61
C ASN A 300 1.44 2.30 -6.77
N TRP A 301 1.67 1.36 -5.87
CA TRP A 301 1.07 0.03 -5.92
C TRP A 301 -0.41 0.03 -5.53
N ILE A 302 -0.77 0.72 -4.44
CA ILE A 302 -2.13 0.69 -3.87
C ILE A 302 -3.10 1.61 -4.61
N TYR A 303 -2.62 2.74 -5.16
CA TYR A 303 -3.47 3.79 -5.71
C TYR A 303 -4.51 3.29 -6.73
N PRO A 304 -4.17 2.41 -7.70
CA PRO A 304 -5.17 1.92 -8.67
C PRO A 304 -6.38 1.23 -8.01
N TYR A 305 -6.20 0.62 -6.84
CA TYR A 305 -7.25 -0.10 -6.13
C TYR A 305 -8.19 0.81 -5.33
N LEU A 306 -7.78 2.05 -5.04
CA LEU A 306 -8.55 3.02 -4.28
C LEU A 306 -9.64 3.67 -5.15
N TYR A 307 -10.53 2.86 -5.75
CA TYR A 307 -11.60 3.35 -6.62
C TYR A 307 -12.99 2.86 -6.20
N TYR A 308 -13.22 1.54 -6.17
CA TYR A 308 -14.43 0.98 -5.53
C TYR A 308 -14.05 0.26 -4.24
N PHE A 309 -14.91 0.40 -3.23
CA PHE A 309 -14.67 -0.09 -1.89
C PHE A 309 -15.87 -0.91 -1.46
N ASN A 310 -15.70 -2.15 -1.00
CA ASN A 310 -16.81 -2.88 -0.41
C ASN A 310 -16.45 -3.58 0.89
N CYS A 311 -17.41 -3.63 1.80
CA CYS A 311 -17.32 -4.33 3.07
C CYS A 311 -18.58 -5.19 3.30
N PRO A 312 -18.48 -6.28 4.09
CA PRO A 312 -19.65 -7.07 4.48
C PRO A 312 -20.63 -6.28 5.36
N PHE A 313 -21.92 -6.60 5.29
CA PHE A 313 -22.89 -6.11 6.29
C PHE A 313 -22.67 -6.75 7.66
N ASP A 314 -22.24 -8.01 7.69
CA ASP A 314 -21.96 -8.74 8.92
C ASP A 314 -20.45 -8.89 9.15
N ASN A 315 -19.95 -8.15 10.14
CA ASN A 315 -18.54 -8.16 10.54
C ASN A 315 -18.34 -8.82 11.91
N ARG A 316 -19.28 -9.68 12.34
CA ARG A 316 -19.10 -10.56 13.50
C ARG A 316 -18.21 -11.74 13.12
N GLU A 317 -17.47 -12.26 14.09
CA GLU A 317 -16.48 -13.32 13.87
C GLU A 317 -16.97 -14.67 14.42
N GLY A 318 -16.55 -15.76 13.79
CA GLY A 318 -16.97 -17.13 14.10
C GLY A 318 -17.77 -17.80 12.97
N THR A 319 -17.71 -19.13 12.90
CA THR A 319 -18.22 -19.94 11.78
C THR A 319 -19.71 -20.26 11.88
N ASP A 320 -20.31 -20.14 13.06
CA ASP A 320 -21.63 -20.70 13.35
C ASP A 320 -22.75 -19.64 13.37
N THR A 321 -22.44 -18.39 13.03
CA THR A 321 -23.42 -17.31 12.96
C THR A 321 -24.04 -17.21 11.57
N GLU A 322 -25.37 -17.28 11.49
CA GLU A 322 -26.08 -16.87 10.27
C GLU A 322 -25.71 -15.42 9.94
N LYS A 323 -25.15 -15.22 8.74
CA LYS A 323 -24.64 -13.92 8.30
C LYS A 323 -25.79 -13.03 7.86
N LEU A 324 -25.82 -11.81 8.38
CA LEU A 324 -26.80 -10.80 7.97
C LEU A 324 -26.74 -10.58 6.45
N THR A 325 -27.90 -10.58 5.82
CA THR A 325 -28.10 -10.12 4.45
C THR A 325 -29.19 -9.07 4.40
N ILE A 326 -29.07 -8.12 3.47
CA ILE A 326 -30.08 -7.10 3.18
C ILE A 326 -30.50 -7.30 1.73
N ASP A 327 -31.78 -7.54 1.48
CA ASP A 327 -32.31 -7.85 0.14
C ASP A 327 -31.55 -8.99 -0.57
N GLY A 328 -31.12 -10.00 0.21
CA GLY A 328 -30.31 -11.12 -0.28
C GLY A 328 -28.85 -10.78 -0.61
N LYS A 329 -28.42 -9.54 -0.37
CA LYS A 329 -27.05 -9.06 -0.58
C LYS A 329 -26.25 -9.13 0.72
N LYS A 330 -24.96 -9.40 0.60
CA LYS A 330 -24.04 -9.65 1.74
C LYS A 330 -23.12 -8.49 2.05
N ALA A 331 -23.01 -7.53 1.13
CA ALA A 331 -22.03 -6.46 1.22
C ALA A 331 -22.61 -5.12 0.75
N LEU A 332 -22.00 -4.05 1.27
CA LEU A 332 -22.17 -2.69 0.80
C LEU A 332 -20.96 -2.32 -0.06
N MET A 333 -21.18 -1.75 -1.24
CA MET A 333 -20.14 -1.19 -2.09
C MET A 333 -20.30 0.32 -2.20
N LEU A 334 -19.29 1.05 -1.75
CA LEU A 334 -19.12 2.47 -2.00
C LEU A 334 -18.58 2.68 -3.42
N VAL A 335 -19.31 3.49 -4.17
CA VAL A 335 -19.05 3.82 -5.57
C VAL A 335 -18.88 5.34 -5.68
N PRO A 336 -17.85 5.84 -6.39
CA PRO A 336 -17.74 7.27 -6.65
C PRO A 336 -18.95 7.81 -7.41
N GLN A 337 -19.39 9.03 -7.10
CA GLN A 337 -20.46 9.69 -7.84
C GLN A 337 -20.13 9.77 -9.34
N GLY A 338 -21.12 9.46 -10.18
CA GLY A 338 -20.98 9.43 -11.63
C GLY A 338 -20.23 8.20 -12.17
N ALA A 339 -19.66 7.34 -11.32
CA ALA A 339 -19.13 6.05 -11.76
C ALA A 339 -20.25 5.03 -11.97
N LYS A 340 -20.04 4.10 -12.90
CA LYS A 340 -20.93 2.96 -13.11
C LYS A 340 -20.79 1.99 -11.93
N ASN A 341 -21.91 1.48 -11.41
CA ASN A 341 -21.90 0.35 -10.48
C ASN A 341 -21.34 -0.90 -11.19
N PRO A 342 -20.21 -1.46 -10.74
CA PRO A 342 -19.61 -2.61 -11.42
C PRO A 342 -20.44 -3.87 -11.17
N THR A 343 -20.83 -4.59 -12.22
CA THR A 343 -21.67 -5.80 -12.11
C THR A 343 -20.88 -7.08 -12.33
N VAL A 344 -19.64 -6.99 -12.79
CA VAL A 344 -18.74 -8.12 -13.05
C VAL A 344 -17.34 -7.81 -12.52
N PHE A 345 -16.67 -8.82 -11.98
CA PHE A 345 -15.29 -8.79 -11.55
C PHE A 345 -14.44 -9.63 -12.51
N GLN A 346 -13.44 -8.99 -13.11
CA GLN A 346 -12.50 -9.55 -14.08
C GLN A 346 -13.16 -10.29 -15.25
N GLY A 347 -14.24 -9.71 -15.81
CA GLY A 347 -15.00 -10.27 -16.92
C GLY A 347 -15.68 -11.62 -16.65
N LYS A 348 -15.57 -12.16 -15.42
CA LYS A 348 -15.91 -13.55 -15.12
C LYS A 348 -16.89 -13.71 -13.98
N TYR A 349 -16.69 -13.00 -12.87
CA TYR A 349 -17.43 -13.25 -11.63
C TYR A 349 -18.51 -12.20 -11.44
N LYS A 350 -19.78 -12.59 -11.33
CA LYS A 350 -20.88 -11.65 -11.09
C LYS A 350 -20.72 -10.97 -9.71
N LEU A 351 -21.00 -9.68 -9.66
CA LEU A 351 -21.04 -8.87 -8.43
C LEU A 351 -22.50 -8.67 -7.97
N ASP A 352 -23.27 -9.76 -7.95
CA ASP A 352 -24.68 -9.77 -7.56
C ASP A 352 -24.90 -9.88 -6.04
N TYR A 353 -23.85 -9.74 -5.24
CA TYR A 353 -23.89 -9.81 -3.77
C TYR A 353 -23.79 -8.45 -3.07
N CYS A 354 -23.70 -7.35 -3.81
CA CYS A 354 -23.55 -5.99 -3.28
C CYS A 354 -24.83 -5.16 -3.41
N ILE A 355 -25.10 -4.34 -2.40
CA ILE A 355 -25.87 -3.08 -2.51
C ILE A 355 -24.88 -1.96 -2.79
N TYR A 356 -25.24 -0.98 -3.61
CA TYR A 356 -24.37 0.16 -3.94
C TYR A 356 -24.80 1.41 -3.16
N THR A 357 -23.84 2.19 -2.70
CA THR A 357 -24.05 3.53 -2.14
C THR A 357 -22.99 4.50 -2.70
N HIS A 358 -23.32 5.79 -2.71
CA HIS A 358 -22.37 6.87 -2.93
C HIS A 358 -22.03 7.59 -1.63
N SER A 359 -22.66 7.23 -0.52
CA SER A 359 -22.61 7.97 0.74
C SER A 359 -21.49 7.48 1.64
N LEU A 360 -20.61 8.41 2.03
CA LEU A 360 -19.62 8.14 3.08
C LEU A 360 -20.30 7.89 4.43
N ASN A 361 -21.46 8.50 4.68
CA ASN A 361 -22.18 8.29 5.93
C ASN A 361 -22.82 6.89 6.02
N ASP A 362 -23.21 6.30 4.88
CA ASP A 362 -23.62 4.88 4.85
C ASP A 362 -22.41 3.95 5.07
N PHE A 363 -21.29 4.22 4.39
CA PHE A 363 -20.15 3.30 4.34
C PHE A 363 -19.21 3.38 5.57
N TYR A 364 -19.03 4.56 6.12
CA TYR A 364 -18.16 4.86 7.26
C TYR A 364 -18.94 5.20 8.53
N ALA A 365 -20.20 4.76 8.62
CA ALA A 365 -20.99 4.84 9.84
C ALA A 365 -20.18 4.30 11.04
N PRO A 366 -20.19 5.00 12.20
CA PRO A 366 -19.62 4.47 13.42
C PRO A 366 -20.27 3.13 13.78
N PRO A 367 -19.49 2.15 14.26
CA PRO A 367 -20.04 0.85 14.60
C PRO A 367 -20.90 0.95 15.87
N VAL A 368 -22.21 0.80 15.71
CA VAL A 368 -23.18 0.80 16.81
C VAL A 368 -22.96 -0.45 17.68
N SER A 369 -23.18 -0.33 19.00
CA SER A 369 -23.27 -1.49 19.88
C SER A 369 -24.74 -1.90 19.92
N HIS A 370 -25.03 -3.10 19.42
CA HIS A 370 -26.39 -3.65 19.39
C HIS A 370 -26.72 -4.49 20.63
#